data_AF-X6F342-F1
#
_entry.id   AF-X6F342-F1
#
_cell.length_a   1.000
_cell.length_b   1.000
_cell.length_c   1.000
_cell.angle_alpha   90.00
_cell.angle_beta   90.00
_cell.angle_gamma   90.00
#
_symmetry.space_group_name_H-M   'P 1'
#
loop_
_entity.id
_entity.type
_entity.pdbx_description
1 polymer ?
#
loop_
_entity_poly.entity_id
_entity_poly.type
_entity_poly.pdbx_seq_one_letter_code
_entity_poly.pdbx_strand_id
1 'polypeptide(L)' 'MLIEAGRRLDLDLQRSLMVGDKLADIQAAQRAGLAQGWLVDGEAALQPGFAIRRLHDDHDLGGLLAAIDALGS' A
#
# COMPACT_ATOMS: atom_id res chain seq x y z
N MET A 1 11.50 -8.87 -3.32
CA MET A 1 10.54 -9.50 -2.37
C MET A 1 9.11 -9.42 -2.89
N LEU A 2 8.55 -8.21 -3.12
CA LEU A 2 7.18 -8.02 -3.65
C LEU A 2 6.91 -8.77 -4.97
N ILE A 3 7.75 -8.58 -5.99
CA ILE A 3 7.60 -9.24 -7.30
C ILE A 3 7.66 -10.77 -7.16
N GLU A 4 8.57 -11.28 -6.33
CA GLU A 4 8.70 -12.73 -6.13
C GLU A 4 7.53 -13.30 -5.34
N ALA A 5 6.98 -12.57 -4.37
CA ALA A 5 5.75 -12.94 -3.68
C ALA A 5 4.56 -12.97 -4.66
N GLY A 6 4.44 -11.94 -5.51
CA GLY A 6 3.44 -11.89 -6.57
C GLY A 6 3.52 -13.10 -7.51
N ARG A 7 4.74 -13.48 -7.92
CA ARG A 7 4.95 -14.66 -8.77
C ARG A 7 4.66 -15.99 -8.06
N ARG A 8 5.05 -16.15 -6.79
CA ARG A 8 4.89 -17.41 -6.04
C ARG A 8 3.45 -17.67 -5.60
N LEU A 9 2.71 -16.60 -5.32
CA LEU A 9 1.36 -16.67 -4.78
C LEU A 9 0.30 -16.24 -5.80
N ASP A 10 0.70 -15.97 -7.04
CA ASP A 10 -0.16 -15.49 -8.13
C ASP A 10 -0.99 -14.26 -7.72
N LEU A 11 -0.33 -13.27 -7.12
CA LEU A 11 -1.00 -12.07 -6.60
C LEU A 11 -1.19 -11.04 -7.70
N ASP A 12 -2.37 -10.43 -7.72
CA ASP A 12 -2.60 -9.16 -8.39
C ASP A 12 -1.91 -8.03 -7.60
N LEU A 13 -0.69 -7.68 -8.02
CA LEU A 13 0.08 -6.61 -7.40
C LEU A 13 -0.55 -5.22 -7.60
N GLN A 14 -1.35 -4.99 -8.64
CA GLN A 14 -2.02 -3.70 -8.84
C GLN A 14 -3.10 -3.44 -7.79
N ARG A 15 -3.79 -4.50 -7.35
CA ARG A 15 -4.79 -4.46 -6.27
C ARG A 15 -4.18 -4.60 -4.87
N SER A 16 -2.93 -5.01 -4.76
CA SER A 16 -2.27 -5.21 -3.48
C SER A 16 -2.05 -3.89 -2.72
N LEU A 17 -1.98 -3.98 -1.38
CA LEU A 17 -1.72 -2.86 -0.49
C LEU A 17 -0.35 -3.02 0.18
N MET A 18 0.41 -1.94 0.30
CA MET A 18 1.64 -1.89 1.10
C MET A 18 1.39 -1.15 2.40
N VAL A 19 1.93 -1.65 3.51
CA VAL A 19 2.05 -0.90 4.77
C VAL A 19 3.51 -0.95 5.22
N GLY A 20 4.09 0.20 5.55
CA GLY A 20 5.46 0.29 6.04
C GLY A 20 5.71 1.57 6.82
N ASP A 21 6.75 1.59 7.66
CA ASP A 21 7.19 2.75 8.44
C ASP A 21 8.20 3.63 7.68
N LYS A 22 8.74 3.13 6.57
CA LYS A 22 9.78 3.82 5.80
C LYS A 22 9.29 4.17 4.42
N LEU A 23 9.74 5.32 3.93
CA LEU A 23 9.51 5.72 2.54
C LEU A 23 10.07 4.69 1.54
N ALA A 24 11.10 3.93 1.92
CA ALA A 24 11.65 2.86 1.09
C ALA A 24 10.64 1.74 0.79
N ASP A 25 9.75 1.41 1.74
CA ASP A 25 8.69 0.42 1.55
C ASP A 25 7.69 0.87 0.50
N ILE A 26 7.30 2.15 0.59
CA ILE A 26 6.36 2.80 -0.33
C ILE A 26 6.95 2.88 -1.75
N GLN A 27 8.22 3.26 -1.87
CA GLN A 27 8.92 3.29 -3.15
C GLN A 27 9.06 1.89 -3.76
N ALA A 28 9.30 0.86 -2.94
CA ALA A 28 9.36 -0.51 -3.41
C ALA A 28 8.00 -1.00 -3.94
N ALA A 29 6.91 -0.66 -3.25
CA ALA A 29 5.54 -0.94 -3.69
C ALA A 29 5.21 -0.27 -5.02
N GLN A 30 5.50 1.02 -5.16
CA GLN A 30 5.31 1.76 -6.41
C GLN A 30 6.08 1.12 -7.57
N ARG A 31 7.36 0.78 -7.36
CA ARG A 31 8.18 0.12 -8.40
C ARG A 31 7.71 -1.29 -8.73
N ALA A 32 7.05 -1.97 -7.79
CA ALA A 32 6.44 -3.29 -8.01
C ALA A 32 5.07 -3.20 -8.71
N GLY A 33 4.54 -2.00 -8.94
CA GLY A 33 3.28 -1.79 -9.65
C GLY A 33 2.05 -1.77 -8.77
N LEU A 34 2.18 -1.58 -7.45
CA LEU A 34 1.04 -1.31 -6.58
C LEU A 34 0.46 0.07 -6.89
N ALA A 35 -0.83 0.27 -6.67
CA ALA A 35 -1.49 1.57 -6.88
C ALA A 35 -1.48 2.47 -5.62
N GLN A 36 -1.24 1.88 -4.43
CA GLN A 36 -1.28 2.62 -3.16
C GLN A 36 -0.44 1.97 -2.06
N GLY A 37 -0.08 2.78 -1.06
CA GLY A 37 0.60 2.33 0.15
C GLY A 37 0.28 3.23 1.35
N TRP A 38 0.37 2.66 2.55
CA TRP A 38 0.14 3.32 3.83
C TRP A 38 1.47 3.49 4.56
N LEU A 39 1.82 4.74 4.88
CA LEU A 39 3.05 5.10 5.56
C LEU A 39 2.76 5.37 7.04
N VAL A 40 3.30 4.53 7.92
CA VAL A 40 3.17 4.68 9.37
C VAL A 40 3.90 5.94 9.82
N ASP A 41 3.21 6.80 10.57
CA ASP A 41 3.72 8.08 11.07
C ASP A 41 4.26 9.04 9.98
N GLY A 42 3.86 8.80 8.72
CA GLY A 42 4.24 9.63 7.58
C GLY A 42 3.21 10.68 7.20
N GLU A 43 3.40 11.26 6.02
CA GLU A 43 2.43 12.19 5.42
C GLU A 43 1.74 11.54 4.22
N ALA A 44 0.48 11.91 4.00
CA ALA A 44 -0.22 11.56 2.78
C ALA A 44 0.34 12.35 1.60
N ALA A 45 0.53 11.68 0.47
CA ALA A 45 1.04 12.31 -0.75
C ALA A 45 0.45 11.62 -1.98
N LEU A 46 0.07 12.43 -2.97
CA LEU A 46 -0.37 11.94 -4.27
C LEU A 46 0.82 11.98 -5.22
N GLN A 47 1.20 10.83 -5.75
CA GLN A 47 2.14 10.72 -6.86
C GLN A 47 1.40 10.21 -8.11
N PRO A 48 1.88 10.54 -9.32
CA PRO A 48 1.28 9.99 -10.53
C PRO A 48 1.24 8.46 -10.48
N GLY A 49 0.04 7.89 -10.53
CA GLY A 49 -0.18 6.44 -10.50
C GLY A 49 0.09 5.75 -9.15
N PHE A 50 0.35 6.50 -8.06
CA PHE A 50 0.57 5.93 -6.73
C PHE A 50 0.08 6.85 -5.61
N ALA A 51 -0.85 6.37 -4.78
CA ALA A 51 -1.32 7.10 -3.61
C ALA A 51 -0.59 6.67 -2.34
N ILE A 52 0.10 7.62 -1.67
CA ILE A 52 0.62 7.45 -0.32
C ILE A 52 -0.46 7.94 0.65
N ARG A 53 -0.95 7.05 1.51
CA ARG A 53 -1.87 7.35 2.59
C ARG A 53 -1.12 7.37 3.91
N ARG A 54 -1.53 8.25 4.82
CA ARG A 54 -0.98 8.29 6.17
C ARG A 54 -1.60 7.17 7.02
N LEU A 55 -0.81 6.59 7.94
CA LEU A 55 -1.29 5.71 8.99
C LEU A 55 -0.72 6.16 10.35
N HIS A 56 -1.42 7.05 11.04
CA HIS A 56 -0.96 7.62 12.32
C HIS A 56 -1.96 7.43 13.47
N ASP A 57 -3.26 7.38 13.18
CA ASP A 57 -4.31 7.32 14.19
C ASP A 57 -5.41 6.29 13.85
N ASP A 58 -6.38 6.15 14.75
CA ASP A 58 -7.50 5.20 14.58
C ASP A 58 -8.37 5.51 13.36
N HIS A 59 -8.43 6.78 12.94
CA HIS A 59 -9.18 7.17 11.75
C HIS A 59 -8.47 6.67 10.49
N ASP A 60 -7.15 6.87 10.42
CA ASP A 60 -6.32 6.33 9.35
C ASP A 60 -6.39 4.80 9.30
N LEU A 61 -6.33 4.14 10.47
CA LEU A 61 -6.50 2.69 10.58
C LEU A 61 -7.85 2.22 10.03
N GLY A 62 -8.93 2.93 10.34
CA GLY A 62 -10.26 2.66 9.77
C GLY A 62 -10.26 2.72 8.25
N GLY A 63 -9.52 3.67 7.66
CA GLY A 63 -9.33 3.76 6.22
C GLY A 63 -8.54 2.58 5.62
N LEU A 64 -7.53 2.07 6.32
CA LEU A 64 -6.79 0.87 5.90
C LEU A 64 -7.69 -0.36 5.92
N LEU A 65 -8.47 -0.54 6.98
CA LEU A 65 -9.42 -1.65 7.09
C LEU A 65 -10.46 -1.61 5.97
N ALA A 66 -11.02 -0.43 5.68
CA ALA A 66 -11.95 -0.28 4.55
C ALA A 66 -11.30 -0.61 3.19
N ALA A 67 -10.02 -0.27 3.01
CA ALA A 67 -9.28 -0.63 1.80
C ALA A 67 -9.04 -2.14 1.68
N ILE A 68 -8.79 -2.83 2.81
CA ILE A 68 -8.67 -4.29 2.86
C ILE A 68 -10.01 -4.96 2.55
N ASP A 69 -11.10 -4.49 3.16
CA ASP A 69 -12.45 -5.02 2.92
C ASP A 69 -12.84 -4.90 1.44
N ALA A 70 -12.47 -3.81 0.78
CA ALA A 70 -12.69 -3.60 -0.66
C ALA A 70 -11.91 -4.56 -1.58
N LEU A 71 -10.95 -5.34 -1.07
CA LEU A 71 -10.29 -6.40 -1.84
C LEU A 71 -11.13 -7.68 -1.92
N GLY A 72 -12.03 -7.90 -0.96
CA GLY A 72 -12.90 -9.08 -0.87
C GLY A 72 -14.18 -8.99 -1.72
N SER A 73 -14.49 -7.80 -2.25
CA SER A 73 -15.58 -7.56 -3.23
C SER A 73 -15.11 -7.75 -4.66
#